data_AF-A0A0M3J968-F1
#
_entry.id   AF-A0A0M3J968-F1
#
_cell.length_a   1.000
_cell.length_b   1.000
_cell.length_c   1.000
_cell.angle_alpha   90.00
_cell.angle_beta   90.00
_cell.angle_gamma   90.00
#
_symmetry.space_group_name_H-M   'P 1'
#
loop_
_entity.id
_entity.type
_entity.pdbx_description
1 polymer ?
#
loop_
_entity_poly.entity_id
_entity_poly.type
_entity_poly.pdbx_seq_one_letter_code
_entity_poly.pdbx_strand_id
1 'polypeptide(L)'
;MVYLRMAVHRLKKDEQLKVLPSLLNALKANLADKNVVDQIILLTAGGWLRLAEMNAEKWPDLNELNDPSIRSAVLKFFSDILAFPYPVGDLATFVTRVEATRMVNLSCISISTYLKIAKDLFVAASLSITDVKVAVLKVLSSKYFTDKDCLPLLPLGLANGCNEVEFAADSCMKRIDQPETLKDRGVINKLFTLYLGNPSKVSLKMQRGDRME
;
A
#
# COMPACT_ATOMS: atom_id res chain seq x y z
N MET A 1 -1.94 3.62 21.35
CA MET A 1 -1.52 3.91 19.97
C MET A 1 -1.26 5.39 19.67
N VAL A 2 -2.06 6.34 20.18
CA VAL A 2 -1.84 7.79 19.96
C VAL A 2 -0.42 8.25 20.34
N TYR A 3 0.06 7.87 21.53
CA TYR A 3 1.41 8.23 21.99
C TYR A 3 2.54 7.66 21.12
N LEU A 4 2.39 6.41 20.66
CA LEU A 4 3.37 5.75 19.81
C LEU A 4 3.41 6.41 18.42
N ARG A 5 2.26 6.80 17.89
CA ARG A 5 2.17 7.61 16.66
C ARG A 5 2.87 8.95 16.80
N MET A 6 2.58 9.69 17.87
CA MET A 6 3.25 10.97 18.15
C MET A 6 4.76 10.81 18.32
N ALA A 7 5.21 9.74 18.98
CA ALA A 7 6.63 9.45 19.15
C ALA A 7 7.30 9.21 17.80
N VAL A 8 6.76 8.32 16.97
CA VAL A 8 7.33 7.98 15.65
C VAL A 8 7.35 9.19 14.71
N HIS A 9 6.31 10.04 14.72
CA HIS A 9 6.27 11.25 13.88
C HIS A 9 7.32 12.29 14.28
N ARG A 10 7.79 12.27 15.54
CA ARG A 10 8.84 13.19 16.05
C ARG A 10 10.26 12.66 15.83
N LEU A 11 10.40 11.38 15.49
CA LEU A 11 11.71 10.78 15.23
C LEU A 11 12.35 11.40 14.00
N LYS A 12 13.67 11.55 14.06
CA LYS A 12 14.45 11.93 12.88
C LYS A 12 14.44 10.79 11.86
N LYS A 13 14.66 11.11 10.58
CA LYS A 13 14.67 10.12 9.48
C LYS A 13 15.52 8.88 9.79
N ASP A 14 16.72 9.05 10.34
CA ASP A 14 17.62 7.93 10.67
C ASP A 14 17.13 7.08 11.86
N GLU A 15 16.36 7.68 12.76
CA GLU A 15 15.75 6.95 13.89
C GLU A 15 14.53 6.15 13.42
N GLN A 16 13.76 6.66 12.45
CA GLN A 16 12.65 5.91 11.85
C GLN A 16 13.14 4.61 11.20
N LEU A 17 14.33 4.63 10.59
CA LEU A 17 14.96 3.42 10.05
C LEU A 17 15.30 2.39 11.14
N LYS A 18 15.81 2.84 12.28
CA LYS A 18 16.18 1.96 13.40
C LYS A 18 14.97 1.29 14.05
N VAL A 19 13.83 1.98 14.06
CA VAL A 19 12.58 1.49 14.66
C VAL A 19 11.81 0.56 13.72
N LEU A 20 12.09 0.59 12.40
CA LEU A 20 11.37 -0.20 11.41
C LEU A 20 11.35 -1.71 11.70
N PRO A 21 12.46 -2.41 12.00
CA PRO A 21 12.42 -3.83 12.35
C PRO A 21 11.56 -4.10 13.60
N SER A 22 11.59 -3.19 14.59
CA SER A 22 10.77 -3.30 15.79
C SER A 22 9.28 -3.15 15.49
N LEU A 23 8.90 -2.28 14.53
CA LEU A 23 7.52 -2.16 14.06
C LEU A 23 7.06 -3.39 13.30
N LEU A 24 7.91 -4.00 12.47
CA LEU A 24 7.60 -5.26 11.79
C LEU A 24 7.39 -6.41 12.78
N ASN A 25 8.22 -6.49 13.82
CA ASN A 25 8.03 -7.44 14.92
C ASN A 25 6.75 -7.18 15.71
N ALA A 26 6.42 -5.91 15.99
CA ALA A 26 5.17 -5.54 16.62
C ALA A 26 3.95 -5.91 15.75
N LEU A 27 4.07 -5.79 14.42
CA LEU A 27 3.03 -6.21 13.48
C LEU A 27 2.78 -7.72 13.59
N LYS A 28 3.84 -8.53 13.66
CA LYS A 28 3.76 -9.98 13.87
C LYS A 28 2.96 -10.34 15.13
N ALA A 29 3.27 -9.68 16.25
CA ALA A 29 2.63 -9.93 17.53
C ALA A 29 1.13 -9.56 17.56
N ASN A 30 0.68 -8.72 16.62
CA ASN A 30 -0.67 -8.16 16.61
C ASN A 30 -1.50 -8.55 15.38
N LEU A 31 -1.07 -9.55 14.58
CA LEU A 31 -1.74 -9.95 13.34
C LEU A 31 -3.23 -10.30 13.49
N ALA A 32 -3.68 -10.64 14.69
CA ALA A 32 -5.08 -10.95 14.99
C ALA A 32 -6.00 -9.71 14.99
N ASP A 33 -5.47 -8.52 15.32
CA ASP A 33 -6.26 -7.28 15.38
C ASP A 33 -5.96 -6.39 14.18
N LYS A 34 -6.88 -6.39 13.22
CA LYS A 34 -6.77 -5.60 11.99
C LYS A 34 -6.58 -4.10 12.26
N ASN A 35 -7.21 -3.54 13.29
CA ASN A 35 -7.07 -2.11 13.56
C ASN A 35 -5.68 -1.77 14.09
N VAL A 36 -5.11 -2.64 14.92
CA VAL A 36 -3.73 -2.48 15.42
C VAL A 36 -2.74 -2.69 14.29
N VAL A 37 -2.92 -3.71 13.45
CA VAL A 37 -2.10 -3.94 12.25
C VAL A 37 -2.11 -2.73 11.32
N ASP A 38 -3.30 -2.21 10.98
CA ASP A 38 -3.46 -1.04 10.14
C ASP A 38 -2.72 0.18 10.74
N GLN A 39 -2.74 0.35 12.05
CA GLN A 39 -2.02 1.47 12.68
C GLN A 39 -0.52 1.26 12.71
N ILE A 40 -0.03 0.05 12.99
CA ILE A 40 1.40 -0.26 13.00
C ILE A 40 1.98 -0.12 11.59
N ILE A 41 1.30 -0.63 10.57
CA ILE A 41 1.80 -0.58 9.20
C ILE A 41 1.90 0.86 8.69
N LEU A 42 0.97 1.74 9.04
CA LEU A 42 1.05 3.16 8.68
C LEU A 42 2.30 3.85 9.27
N LEU A 43 2.73 3.44 10.46
CA LEU A 43 3.93 3.99 11.12
C LEU A 43 5.23 3.56 10.45
N THR A 44 5.21 2.49 9.66
CA THR A 44 6.39 2.02 8.91
C THR A 44 6.73 2.92 7.71
N ALA A 45 5.81 3.79 7.27
CA ALA A 45 5.95 4.65 6.09
C ALA A 45 7.24 5.48 6.07
N GLY A 46 7.59 6.11 7.20
CA GLY A 46 8.83 6.89 7.33
C GLY A 46 10.10 6.03 7.19
N GLY A 47 10.06 4.80 7.70
CA GLY A 47 11.15 3.83 7.55
C GLY A 47 11.35 3.43 6.08
N TRP A 48 10.27 3.17 5.34
CA TRP A 48 10.33 2.85 3.91
C TRP A 48 10.88 4.02 3.08
N LEU A 49 10.43 5.24 3.36
CA LEU A 49 10.97 6.45 2.73
C LEU A 49 12.48 6.55 2.95
N ARG A 50 12.94 6.37 4.19
CA ARG A 50 14.37 6.46 4.49
C ARG A 50 15.18 5.35 3.81
N LEU A 51 14.66 4.12 3.78
CA LEU A 51 15.28 3.01 3.06
C LEU A 51 15.47 3.33 1.57
N ALA A 52 14.46 3.92 0.94
CA ALA A 52 14.47 4.26 -0.48
C ALA A 52 15.46 5.39 -0.87
N GLU A 53 15.88 6.20 0.10
CA GLU A 53 16.95 7.21 -0.05
C GLU A 53 18.36 6.59 0.10
N MET A 54 18.47 5.37 0.63
CA MET A 54 19.75 4.72 0.95
C MET A 54 20.12 3.66 -0.10
N ASN A 55 21.43 3.45 -0.27
CA ASN A 55 21.95 2.32 -1.04
C ASN A 55 21.50 1.00 -0.40
N ALA A 56 21.03 0.06 -1.22
CA ALA A 56 20.51 -1.25 -0.77
C ALA A 56 21.50 -2.03 0.12
N GLU A 57 22.80 -1.85 -0.09
CA GLU A 57 23.87 -2.49 0.70
C GLU A 57 23.91 -2.03 2.16
N LYS A 58 23.39 -0.83 2.46
CA LYS A 58 23.37 -0.24 3.80
C LYS A 58 22.05 -0.46 4.54
N TRP A 59 21.15 -1.25 3.97
CA TRP A 59 19.86 -1.49 4.60
C TRP A 59 20.05 -2.33 5.87
N PRO A 60 19.30 -2.05 6.94
CA PRO A 60 19.20 -2.95 8.07
C PRO A 60 18.70 -4.32 7.60
N ASP A 61 19.00 -5.33 8.40
CA ASP A 61 18.44 -6.65 8.18
C ASP A 61 16.92 -6.60 8.45
N LEU A 62 16.13 -7.01 7.46
CA LEU A 62 14.66 -7.01 7.51
C LEU A 62 14.14 -8.44 7.41
N ASN A 63 14.73 -9.36 8.18
CA ASN A 63 14.36 -10.77 8.21
C ASN A 63 12.90 -11.02 8.56
N GLU A 64 12.23 -10.06 9.21
CA GLU A 64 10.80 -10.09 9.45
C GLU A 64 9.99 -10.22 8.15
N LEU A 65 10.48 -9.70 7.02
CA LEU A 65 9.84 -9.83 5.71
C LEU A 65 9.92 -11.25 5.12
N ASN A 66 10.70 -12.16 5.72
CA ASN A 66 10.68 -13.57 5.34
C ASN A 66 9.40 -14.27 5.81
N ASP A 67 8.74 -13.73 6.85
CA ASP A 67 7.46 -14.23 7.34
C ASP A 67 6.34 -13.91 6.31
N PRO A 68 5.65 -14.93 5.75
CA PRO A 68 4.64 -14.71 4.72
C PRO A 68 3.47 -13.81 5.18
N SER A 69 3.11 -13.85 6.45
CA SER A 69 2.01 -13.04 6.99
C SER A 69 2.38 -11.57 7.08
N ILE A 70 3.61 -11.28 7.53
CA ILE A 70 4.15 -9.91 7.56
C ILE A 70 4.31 -9.40 6.13
N ARG A 71 4.92 -10.20 5.25
CA ARG A 71 5.12 -9.85 3.84
C ARG A 71 3.79 -9.55 3.15
N SER A 72 2.75 -10.36 3.40
CA SER A 72 1.41 -10.12 2.87
C SER A 72 0.80 -8.80 3.35
N ALA A 73 0.94 -8.47 4.64
CA ALA A 73 0.46 -7.20 5.19
C ALA A 73 1.20 -5.99 4.57
N VAL A 74 2.52 -6.08 4.42
CA VAL A 74 3.35 -5.04 3.79
C VAL A 74 2.99 -4.87 2.31
N LEU A 75 2.86 -5.96 1.55
CA LEU A 75 2.44 -5.90 0.14
C LEU A 75 1.04 -5.32 -0.03
N LYS A 76 0.12 -5.62 0.90
CA LYS A 76 -1.22 -5.03 0.89
C LYS A 76 -1.16 -3.52 1.11
N PHE A 77 -0.37 -3.08 2.08
CA PHE A 77 -0.14 -1.65 2.32
C PHE A 77 0.52 -0.96 1.11
N PHE A 78 1.51 -1.58 0.49
CA PHE A 78 2.14 -1.07 -0.73
C PHE A 78 1.14 -0.96 -1.89
N SER A 79 0.27 -1.95 -2.06
CA SER A 79 -0.83 -1.90 -3.02
C SER A 79 -1.75 -0.70 -2.75
N ASP A 80 -2.15 -0.48 -1.50
CA ASP A 80 -3.02 0.63 -1.13
C ASP A 80 -2.36 2.00 -1.35
N ILE A 81 -1.06 2.12 -1.09
CA ILE A 81 -0.29 3.33 -1.38
C ILE A 81 -0.20 3.60 -2.89
N LEU A 82 0.11 2.59 -3.70
CA LEU A 82 0.20 2.77 -5.16
C LEU A 82 -1.17 3.13 -5.76
N ALA A 83 -2.25 2.50 -5.27
CA ALA A 83 -3.62 2.78 -5.66
C ALA A 83 -4.16 4.13 -5.13
N PHE A 84 -3.49 4.76 -4.17
CA PHE A 84 -3.95 6.03 -3.58
C PHE A 84 -4.03 7.13 -4.65
N PRO A 85 -5.19 7.73 -4.95
CA PRO A 85 -5.30 8.71 -6.02
C PRO A 85 -4.65 10.04 -5.64
N TYR A 86 -4.09 10.74 -6.64
CA TYR A 86 -3.74 12.15 -6.47
C TYR A 86 -5.02 13.00 -6.38
N PRO A 87 -5.22 13.77 -5.30
CA PRO A 87 -6.39 14.62 -5.18
C PRO A 87 -6.35 15.74 -6.21
N VAL A 88 -7.53 16.12 -6.73
CA VAL A 88 -7.67 17.36 -7.49
C VAL A 88 -7.76 18.52 -6.48
N GLY A 89 -6.69 19.29 -6.36
CA GLY A 89 -6.59 20.40 -5.41
C GLY A 89 -6.06 19.98 -4.03
N ASP A 90 -6.43 20.73 -2.99
CA ASP A 90 -5.97 20.50 -1.62
C ASP A 90 -6.46 19.15 -1.06
N LEU A 91 -5.52 18.35 -0.56
CA LEU A 91 -5.80 17.02 -0.04
C LEU A 91 -6.72 17.06 1.19
N ALA A 92 -6.51 17.99 2.13
CA ALA A 92 -7.30 18.03 3.37
C ALA A 92 -8.78 18.34 3.07
N THR A 93 -9.03 19.24 2.12
CA THR A 93 -10.36 19.57 1.61
C THR A 93 -11.00 18.36 0.91
N PHE A 94 -10.24 17.64 0.09
CA PHE A 94 -10.74 16.44 -0.57
C PHE A 94 -11.07 15.32 0.43
N VAL A 95 -10.23 15.10 1.44
CA VAL A 95 -10.48 14.14 2.52
C VAL A 95 -11.78 14.43 3.27
N THR A 96 -12.01 15.70 3.62
CA THR A 96 -13.25 16.13 4.30
C THR A 96 -14.48 15.81 3.45
N ARG A 97 -14.40 16.02 2.13
CA ARG A 97 -15.47 15.72 1.19
C ARG A 97 -15.75 14.22 1.07
N VAL A 98 -14.71 13.40 0.97
CA VAL A 98 -14.82 11.93 0.91
C VAL A 98 -15.49 11.41 2.18
N GLU A 99 -15.12 11.94 3.35
CA GLU A 99 -15.71 11.57 4.63
C GLU A 99 -17.19 11.93 4.74
N ALA A 100 -17.57 13.13 4.26
CA ALA A 100 -18.95 13.59 4.29
C ALA A 100 -19.86 12.86 3.30
N THR A 101 -19.39 12.63 2.07
CA THR A 101 -20.23 12.12 0.98
C THR A 101 -20.23 10.61 0.86
N ARG A 102 -19.12 9.93 1.21
CA ARG A 102 -18.93 8.47 1.03
C ARG A 102 -19.24 7.92 -0.38
N MET A 103 -19.44 8.77 -1.39
CA MET A 103 -19.82 8.37 -2.76
C MET A 103 -18.71 8.61 -3.78
N VAL A 104 -17.47 8.75 -3.33
CA VAL A 104 -16.32 8.95 -4.22
C VAL A 104 -15.86 7.60 -4.75
N ASN A 105 -15.82 7.47 -6.08
CA ASN A 105 -15.28 6.29 -6.73
C ASN A 105 -13.75 6.32 -6.60
N LEU A 106 -13.23 5.52 -5.67
CA LEU A 106 -11.80 5.35 -5.43
C LEU A 106 -11.36 4.03 -6.07
N SER A 107 -10.55 4.11 -7.12
CA SER A 107 -10.07 2.92 -7.83
C SER A 107 -9.20 2.06 -6.93
N CYS A 108 -9.48 0.76 -6.87
CA CYS A 108 -8.66 -0.26 -6.20
C CYS A 108 -8.42 -0.10 -4.68
N ILE A 109 -9.02 0.90 -4.02
CA ILE A 109 -8.87 1.16 -2.58
C ILE A 109 -10.23 1.39 -1.90
N SER A 110 -10.40 0.87 -0.69
CA SER A 110 -11.62 1.13 0.09
C SER A 110 -11.63 2.55 0.65
N ILE A 111 -12.81 3.17 0.79
CA ILE A 111 -12.96 4.50 1.42
C ILE A 111 -12.33 4.52 2.82
N SER A 112 -12.51 3.46 3.59
CA SER A 112 -11.93 3.36 4.94
C SER A 112 -10.41 3.37 4.94
N THR A 113 -9.79 2.63 4.02
CA THR A 113 -8.33 2.57 3.87
C THR A 113 -7.79 3.90 3.36
N TYR A 114 -8.46 4.48 2.36
CA TYR A 114 -8.13 5.80 1.82
C TYR A 114 -8.10 6.86 2.92
N LEU A 115 -9.17 6.97 3.71
CA LEU A 115 -9.26 7.97 4.77
C LEU A 115 -8.16 7.78 5.84
N LYS A 116 -7.85 6.53 6.21
CA LYS A 116 -6.74 6.24 7.13
C LYS A 116 -5.40 6.71 6.58
N ILE A 117 -5.06 6.32 5.35
CA ILE A 117 -3.80 6.71 4.69
C ILE A 117 -3.73 8.23 4.53
N ALA A 118 -4.78 8.84 4.00
CA ALA A 118 -4.80 10.28 3.74
C ALA A 118 -4.60 11.10 5.03
N LYS A 119 -5.37 10.76 6.08
CA LYS A 119 -5.31 11.48 7.35
C LYS A 119 -3.98 11.24 8.08
N ASP A 120 -3.53 10.00 8.16
CA ASP A 120 -2.41 9.66 9.02
C ASP A 120 -1.05 9.94 8.36
N LEU A 121 -0.88 9.64 7.06
CA LEU A 121 0.41 9.78 6.37
C LEU A 121 0.56 11.15 5.70
N PHE A 122 -0.44 11.55 4.92
CA PHE A 122 -0.27 12.71 4.03
C PHE A 122 -0.71 14.02 4.69
N VAL A 123 -1.75 14.00 5.53
CA VAL A 123 -2.17 15.20 6.28
C VAL A 123 -1.36 15.32 7.57
N ALA A 124 -1.43 14.33 8.47
CA ALA A 124 -0.84 14.45 9.81
C ALA A 124 0.68 14.33 9.85
N ALA A 125 1.28 13.42 9.07
CA ALA A 125 2.74 13.32 8.96
C ALA A 125 3.32 14.19 7.82
N SER A 126 2.47 14.84 7.03
CA SER A 126 2.86 15.73 5.93
C SER A 126 3.85 15.10 4.94
N LEU A 127 3.73 13.79 4.71
CA LEU A 127 4.55 13.09 3.73
C LEU A 127 4.09 13.40 2.30
N SER A 128 5.03 13.46 1.36
CA SER A 128 4.72 13.60 -0.06
C SER A 128 4.15 12.29 -0.61
N ILE A 129 3.00 12.37 -1.30
CA ILE A 129 2.36 11.20 -1.96
C ILE A 129 3.35 10.57 -2.95
N THR A 130 3.98 11.41 -3.78
CA THR A 130 4.93 10.97 -4.82
C THR A 130 6.12 10.27 -4.19
N ASP A 131 6.74 10.85 -3.15
CA ASP A 131 7.92 10.26 -2.51
C ASP A 131 7.61 8.91 -1.89
N VAL A 132 6.44 8.79 -1.23
CA VAL A 132 6.03 7.53 -0.60
C VAL A 132 5.77 6.46 -1.66
N LYS A 133 5.13 6.79 -2.79
CA LYS A 133 4.91 5.85 -3.90
C LYS A 133 6.22 5.41 -4.55
N VAL A 134 7.14 6.34 -4.83
CA VAL A 134 8.46 6.04 -5.37
C VAL A 134 9.26 5.17 -4.40
N ALA A 135 9.17 5.45 -3.09
CA ALA A 135 9.83 4.65 -2.08
C ALA A 135 9.31 3.21 -2.05
N VAL A 136 7.98 3.01 -2.13
CA VAL A 136 7.37 1.69 -2.25
C VAL A 136 7.93 0.92 -3.45
N LEU A 137 8.03 1.55 -4.63
CA LEU A 137 8.55 0.90 -5.84
C LEU A 137 10.03 0.52 -5.70
N LYS A 138 10.85 1.39 -5.12
CA LYS A 138 12.25 1.09 -4.83
C LYS A 138 12.40 -0.06 -3.83
N VAL A 139 11.54 -0.10 -2.81
CA VAL A 139 11.53 -1.18 -1.81
C VAL A 139 11.06 -2.50 -2.39
N LEU A 140 10.05 -2.49 -3.26
CA LEU A 140 9.61 -3.68 -4.00
C LEU A 140 10.73 -4.25 -4.88
N SER A 141 11.58 -3.42 -5.46
CA SER A 141 12.76 -3.86 -6.23
C SER A 141 13.91 -4.43 -5.39
N SER A 142 13.74 -4.60 -4.09
CA SER A 142 14.78 -5.15 -3.21
C SER A 142 14.75 -6.68 -3.17
N LYS A 143 15.81 -7.28 -2.63
CA LYS A 143 15.95 -8.73 -2.44
C LYS A 143 14.87 -9.37 -1.55
N TYR A 144 14.08 -8.58 -0.82
CA TYR A 144 13.08 -9.09 0.14
C TYR A 144 11.76 -9.48 -0.52
N PHE A 145 11.55 -9.12 -1.79
CA PHE A 145 10.33 -9.44 -2.53
C PHE A 145 10.68 -10.20 -3.80
N THR A 146 9.85 -11.17 -4.14
CA THR A 146 10.02 -11.96 -5.36
C THR A 146 9.30 -11.28 -6.53
N ASP A 147 9.67 -11.63 -7.76
CA ASP A 147 8.98 -11.18 -8.97
C ASP A 147 7.46 -11.42 -8.91
N LYS A 148 7.03 -12.54 -8.29
CA LYS A 148 5.63 -12.91 -8.06
C LYS A 148 4.90 -11.98 -7.09
N ASP A 149 5.62 -11.38 -6.16
CA ASP A 149 5.10 -10.39 -5.23
C ASP A 149 5.00 -9.02 -5.90
N CYS A 150 6.01 -8.66 -6.70
CA CYS A 150 6.16 -7.35 -7.31
C CYS A 150 5.25 -7.16 -8.53
N LEU A 151 5.24 -8.11 -9.47
CA LEU A 151 4.57 -7.97 -10.77
C LEU A 151 3.10 -7.54 -10.65
N PRO A 152 2.27 -8.12 -9.74
CA PRO A 152 0.88 -7.68 -9.60
C PRO A 152 0.70 -6.22 -9.18
N LEU A 153 1.69 -5.61 -8.53
CA LEU A 153 1.60 -4.25 -8.00
C LEU A 153 2.04 -3.20 -9.02
N LEU A 154 2.95 -3.54 -9.93
CA LEU A 154 3.54 -2.59 -10.88
C LEU A 154 2.54 -1.90 -11.82
N PRO A 155 1.45 -2.54 -12.29
CA PRO A 155 0.43 -1.85 -13.07
C PRO A 155 -0.17 -0.63 -12.36
N LEU A 156 -0.30 -0.66 -11.04
CA LEU A 156 -0.80 0.49 -10.24
C LEU A 156 0.19 1.67 -10.28
N GLY A 157 1.50 1.38 -10.33
CA GLY A 157 2.55 2.39 -10.47
C GLY A 157 2.67 2.94 -11.89
N LEU A 158 2.46 2.09 -12.91
CA LEU A 158 2.49 2.50 -14.33
C LEU A 158 1.28 3.32 -14.75
N ALA A 159 0.11 3.10 -14.13
CA ALA A 159 -1.12 3.82 -14.42
C ALA A 159 -1.36 5.01 -13.47
N ASN A 160 -0.29 5.56 -12.86
CA ASN A 160 -0.44 6.55 -11.78
C ASN A 160 -0.73 7.98 -12.27
N GLY A 161 -0.32 8.34 -13.49
CA GLY A 161 -0.43 9.67 -14.06
C GLY A 161 0.68 10.64 -13.64
N CYS A 162 1.67 10.18 -12.86
CA CYS A 162 2.78 10.98 -12.35
C CYS A 162 4.10 10.42 -12.85
N ASN A 163 4.84 11.24 -13.60
CA ASN A 163 6.05 10.83 -14.33
C ASN A 163 7.10 10.17 -13.43
N GLU A 164 7.35 10.68 -12.22
CA GLU A 164 8.33 10.11 -11.31
C GLU A 164 7.95 8.69 -10.84
N VAL A 165 6.65 8.48 -10.55
CA VAL A 165 6.13 7.17 -10.12
C VAL A 165 6.12 6.20 -11.28
N GLU A 166 5.68 6.64 -12.46
CA GLU A 166 5.65 5.81 -13.67
C GLU A 166 7.04 5.38 -14.09
N PHE A 167 8.02 6.29 -14.07
CA PHE A 167 9.42 5.97 -14.38
C PHE A 167 10.01 4.96 -13.39
N ALA A 168 9.72 5.14 -12.10
CA ALA A 168 10.14 4.17 -11.08
C ALA A 168 9.49 2.80 -11.31
N ALA A 169 8.21 2.75 -11.65
CA ALA A 169 7.48 1.52 -11.90
C ALA A 169 7.96 0.80 -13.17
N ASP A 170 8.22 1.53 -14.25
CA ASP A 170 8.81 1.02 -15.49
C ASP A 170 10.20 0.43 -15.26
N SER A 171 11.03 1.13 -14.46
CA SER A 171 12.34 0.63 -14.05
C SER A 171 12.26 -0.67 -13.26
N CYS A 172 11.23 -0.84 -12.40
CA CYS A 172 10.96 -2.10 -11.70
C CYS A 172 10.50 -3.19 -12.67
N MET A 173 9.60 -2.85 -13.60
CA MET A 173 8.98 -3.77 -14.55
C MET A 173 10.01 -4.40 -15.50
N LYS A 174 11.03 -3.64 -15.90
CA LYS A 174 12.14 -4.10 -16.75
C LYS A 174 13.07 -5.11 -16.08
N ARG A 175 13.06 -5.19 -14.74
CA ARG A 175 13.93 -6.11 -13.98
C ARG A 175 13.30 -7.46 -13.71
N ILE A 176 11.97 -7.55 -13.83
CA ILE A 176 11.21 -8.78 -13.57
C ILE A 176 11.23 -9.69 -14.80
N ASP A 177 11.39 -10.99 -14.58
CA ASP A 177 11.15 -12.00 -15.61
C ASP A 177 9.64 -12.21 -15.77
N GLN A 178 9.01 -11.36 -16.61
CA GLN A 178 7.57 -11.39 -16.83
C GLN A 178 7.09 -12.72 -17.43
N PRO A 179 7.73 -13.30 -18.46
CA PRO A 179 7.31 -14.59 -19.02
C PRO A 179 7.26 -15.72 -18.00
N GLU A 180 8.25 -15.81 -17.11
CA GLU A 180 8.26 -16.85 -16.07
C GLU A 180 7.23 -16.55 -14.98
N THR A 181 7.14 -15.30 -14.53
CA THR A 181 6.25 -14.89 -13.45
C THR A 181 4.78 -15.07 -13.82
N LEU A 182 4.41 -14.84 -15.08
CA LEU A 182 3.04 -14.99 -15.59
C LEU A 182 2.59 -16.45 -15.74
N LYS A 183 3.48 -17.44 -15.59
CA LYS A 183 3.07 -18.87 -15.52
C LYS A 183 2.38 -19.19 -14.19
N ASP A 184 2.59 -18.38 -13.16
CA ASP A 184 2.01 -18.59 -11.85
C ASP A 184 0.54 -18.15 -11.82
N ARG A 185 -0.36 -19.11 -11.58
CA ARG A 185 -1.81 -18.85 -11.50
C ARG A 185 -2.18 -17.84 -10.41
N GLY A 186 -1.43 -17.80 -9.31
CA GLY A 186 -1.65 -16.85 -8.22
C GLY A 186 -1.39 -15.41 -8.65
N VAL A 187 -0.34 -15.19 -9.44
CA VAL A 187 -0.04 -13.87 -10.05
C VAL A 187 -1.16 -13.45 -10.99
N ILE A 188 -1.58 -14.34 -11.90
CA ILE A 188 -2.68 -14.08 -12.83
C ILE A 188 -3.97 -13.72 -12.07
N ASN A 189 -4.33 -14.47 -11.04
CA ASN A 189 -5.52 -14.20 -10.23
C ASN A 189 -5.46 -12.81 -9.57
N LYS A 190 -4.30 -12.39 -9.06
CA LYS A 190 -4.12 -11.05 -8.48
C LYS A 190 -4.31 -9.95 -9.53
N LEU A 191 -3.74 -10.12 -10.72
CA LEU A 191 -3.90 -9.19 -11.85
C LEU A 191 -5.37 -9.08 -12.29
N PHE A 192 -6.08 -10.21 -12.44
CA PHE A 192 -7.51 -10.21 -12.76
C PHE A 192 -8.35 -9.57 -11.64
N THR A 193 -8.00 -9.80 -10.37
CA THR A 193 -8.70 -9.17 -9.24
C THR A 193 -8.53 -7.64 -9.27
N LEU A 194 -7.36 -7.15 -9.66
CA LEU A 194 -7.12 -5.72 -9.84
C LEU A 194 -7.92 -5.14 -11.01
N TYR A 195 -7.97 -5.86 -12.14
CA TYR A 195 -8.67 -5.40 -13.34
C TYR A 195 -10.20 -5.45 -13.21
N LEU A 196 -10.74 -6.56 -12.73
CA LEU A 196 -12.19 -6.78 -12.61
C LEU A 196 -12.78 -6.19 -11.32
N GLY A 197 -11.92 -5.82 -10.38
CA GLY A 197 -12.32 -5.52 -9.01
C GLY A 197 -12.66 -6.78 -8.22
N ASN A 198 -12.85 -6.61 -6.91
CA ASN A 198 -13.22 -7.70 -6.03
C ASN A 198 -14.75 -7.90 -6.12
N PRO A 199 -15.26 -9.09 -6.49
CA PRO A 199 -16.70 -9.35 -6.50
C PRO A 199 -17.21 -9.45 -5.05
N SER A 200 -17.31 -8.31 -4.37
CA SER A 200 -17.98 -8.23 -3.08
C SER A 200 -19.48 -8.25 -3.35
N LYS A 201 -20.07 -9.45 -3.35
CA LYS A 201 -21.50 -9.76 -3.21
C LYS A 201 -22.41 -8.58 -3.55
N VAL A 202 -22.60 -8.30 -4.85
CA VAL A 202 -23.87 -7.75 -5.27
C VAL A 202 -24.87 -8.85 -4.93
N SER A 203 -25.48 -8.76 -3.74
CA SER A 203 -26.74 -9.45 -3.50
C SER A 203 -27.70 -8.82 -4.49
N LEU A 204 -27.73 -9.35 -5.70
CA LEU A 204 -28.87 -9.28 -6.58
C LEU A 204 -29.99 -9.87 -5.73
N LYS A 205 -30.68 -9.03 -4.96
CA LYS A 205 -32.11 -9.22 -4.74
C LYS A 205 -32.70 -9.10 -6.14
N MET A 206 -32.58 -10.19 -6.90
CA MET A 206 -33.48 -10.50 -7.98
C MET A 206 -34.84 -10.46 -7.30
N GLN A 207 -35.56 -9.35 -7.48
CA GLN A 207 -37.00 -9.34 -7.36
C GLN A 207 -37.45 -10.41 -8.35
N ARG A 208 -37.61 -11.66 -7.87
CA ARG A 208 -38.48 -12.61 -8.52
C ARG A 208 -39.82 -11.92 -8.52
N GLY A 209 -40.24 -11.49 -9.71
CA GLY A 209 -41.58 -10.99 -9.91
C GLY A 209 -42.55 -12.06 -9.41
N ASP A 210 -43.37 -11.68 -8.44
CA ASP A 210 -44.66 -12.31 -8.25
C ASP A 210 -45.47 -11.99 -9.50
N ARG A 211 -45.40 -12.90 -10.47
CA ARG A 211 -46.57 -13.23 -11.27
C ARG A 211 -47.35 -14.25 -10.46
N MET A 212 -48.45 -13.81 -9.85
CA MET A 212 -49.64 -14.62 -9.60
C MET A 212 -50.81 -13.67 -9.88
N GLU A 213 -51.43 -13.84 -11.04
CA GLU A 213 -52.77 -14.44 -11.21
C GLU A 213 -53.87 -13.37 -11.13
#